data_AF-A0A512JI97-F1
#
_entry.id   AF-A0A512JI97-F1
#
_cell.length_a   1.000
_cell.length_b   1.000
_cell.length_c   1.000
_cell.angle_alpha   90.00
_cell.angle_beta   90.00
_cell.angle_gamma   90.00
#
_symmetry.space_group_name_H-M   'P 1'
#
loop_
_entity.id
_entity.type
_entity.pdbx_description
1 polymer ?
#
loop_
_entity_poly.entity_id
_entity_poly.type
_entity_poly.pdbx_seq_one_letter_code
_entity_poly.pdbx_strand_id
1 'polypeptide(L)'
;MTSPLLPLRAAILAALGGDAILAEAMGGALRLSDEPPPGAVPLYAVFGDAEARDDSVDGARRYRISLALTVFGKRGSTRTALDAAERIAALVDGAGLTLDGHALGWLRLDAMPPTVTRPPARSGPR
;
A
#
# COMPACT_ATOMS: atom_id res chain seq x y z
N MET A 1 22.90 7.83 3.44
CA MET A 1 22.12 6.97 4.36
C MET A 1 20.82 6.63 3.65
N THR A 2 20.47 5.34 3.56
CA THR A 2 19.30 4.90 2.79
C THR A 2 18.01 5.25 3.53
N SER A 3 17.00 5.72 2.80
CA SER A 3 15.68 6.00 3.37
C SER A 3 15.03 4.69 3.86
N PRO A 4 14.46 4.64 5.08
CA PRO A 4 13.77 3.45 5.60
C PRO A 4 12.49 3.08 4.82
N LEU A 5 12.08 3.92 3.87
CA LEU A 5 10.91 3.69 3.03
C LEU A 5 11.03 2.44 2.15
N LEU A 6 12.21 2.15 1.58
CA LEU A 6 12.38 0.99 0.70
C LEU A 6 12.25 -0.34 1.48
N PRO A 7 12.95 -0.54 2.61
CA PRO A 7 12.71 -1.70 3.48
C PRO A 7 11.26 -1.86 3.91
N LEU A 8 10.56 -0.76 4.23
CA LEU A 8 9.15 -0.81 4.61
C LEU A 8 8.26 -1.29 3.46
N ARG A 9 8.45 -0.76 2.25
CA ARG A 9 7.70 -1.20 1.05
C ARG A 9 7.93 -2.67 0.75
N ALA A 10 9.18 -3.14 0.85
CA ALA A 10 9.53 -4.54 0.65
C ALA A 10 8.85 -5.45 1.68
N ALA A 11 8.82 -5.04 2.95
CA ALA A 11 8.18 -5.82 4.00
C ALA A 11 6.65 -5.87 3.85
N ILE A 12 6.02 -4.77 3.41
CA ILE A 12 4.59 -4.73 3.07
C ILE A 12 4.30 -5.68 1.88
N LEU A 13 5.12 -5.65 0.83
CA LEU A 13 4.99 -6.57 -0.30
C LEU A 13 5.08 -8.04 0.13
N ALA A 14 6.03 -8.37 1.01
CA ALA A 14 6.19 -9.73 1.53
C ALA A 14 4.98 -10.16 2.38
N ALA A 15 4.50 -9.30 3.27
CA ALA A 15 3.34 -9.57 4.11
C ALA A 15 2.07 -9.80 3.29
N LEU A 16 1.80 -8.91 2.33
CA LEU A 16 0.62 -9.03 1.45
C LEU A 16 0.75 -10.17 0.44
N GLY A 17 1.97 -10.48 0.00
CA GLY A 17 2.24 -11.56 -0.94
C GLY A 17 2.03 -12.96 -0.35
N GLY A 18 2.06 -13.08 0.99
CA GLY A 18 1.75 -14.32 1.70
C GLY A 18 0.25 -14.61 1.83
N ASP A 19 -0.64 -13.67 1.50
CA ASP A 19 -2.08 -13.85 1.67
C ASP A 19 -2.75 -14.42 0.41
N ALA A 20 -3.18 -15.68 0.49
CA ALA A 20 -3.85 -16.36 -0.62
C ALA A 20 -5.20 -15.71 -0.99
N ILE A 21 -5.95 -15.20 0.00
CA ILE A 21 -7.26 -14.56 -0.23
C ILE A 21 -7.09 -13.29 -1.07
N LEU A 22 -6.13 -12.44 -0.70
CA LEU A 22 -5.81 -11.23 -1.45
C LEU A 22 -5.29 -11.55 -2.86
N ALA A 23 -4.43 -12.56 -2.99
CA ALA A 23 -3.92 -13.02 -4.28
C ALA A 23 -5.06 -13.51 -5.20
N GLU A 24 -5.97 -14.32 -4.68
CA GLU A 24 -7.15 -14.80 -5.43
C GLU A 24 -8.05 -13.65 -5.87
N ALA A 25 -8.35 -12.70 -4.98
CA ALA A 25 -9.14 -11.52 -5.31
C ALA A 25 -8.51 -10.69 -6.44
N MET A 26 -7.19 -10.63 -6.50
CA MET A 26 -6.41 -9.91 -7.53
C MET A 26 -6.14 -10.72 -8.82
N GLY A 27 -6.72 -11.93 -8.93
CA GLY A 27 -6.60 -12.77 -10.12
C GLY A 27 -5.43 -13.75 -10.08
N GLY A 28 -5.09 -14.28 -8.90
CA GLY A 28 -4.16 -15.38 -8.68
C GLY A 28 -2.78 -14.98 -8.16
N ALA A 29 -2.49 -13.68 -8.03
CA ALA A 29 -1.25 -13.16 -7.45
C ALA A 29 -1.48 -11.76 -6.90
N LEU A 30 -0.69 -11.36 -5.89
CA LEU A 30 -0.69 -9.98 -5.41
C LEU A 30 -0.33 -9.03 -6.56
N ARG A 31 -1.18 -8.02 -6.78
CA ARG A 31 -0.97 -6.96 -7.77
C ARG A 31 -0.78 -5.62 -7.06
N LEU A 32 0.35 -5.47 -6.40
CA LEU A 32 0.80 -4.21 -5.80
C LEU A 32 2.00 -3.69 -6.60
N SER A 33 1.93 -2.46 -7.09
CA SER A 33 2.97 -1.84 -7.92
C SER A 33 3.15 -0.37 -7.57
N ASP A 34 4.25 0.25 -7.99
CA ASP A 34 4.45 1.70 -7.79
C ASP A 34 3.68 2.56 -8.81
N GLU A 35 3.43 2.01 -10.00
CA GLU A 35 2.67 2.63 -11.07
C GLU A 35 1.49 1.73 -11.46
N PRO A 36 0.32 2.28 -11.83
CA PRO A 36 -0.76 1.52 -12.44
C PRO A 36 -0.29 0.53 -13.50
N PRO A 37 -0.60 -0.77 -13.36
CA PRO A 37 -0.18 -1.76 -14.33
C PRO A 37 -0.83 -1.47 -15.70
N PRO A 38 -0.10 -1.65 -16.81
CA PRO A 38 -0.67 -1.45 -18.13
C PRO A 38 -1.76 -2.49 -18.41
N GLY A 39 -2.93 -2.03 -18.86
CA GLY A 39 -4.05 -2.89 -19.25
C GLY A 39 -5.23 -2.87 -18.28
N ALA A 40 -6.30 -3.58 -18.64
CA ALA A 40 -7.51 -3.66 -17.84
C ALA A 40 -7.39 -4.77 -16.79
N VAL A 41 -6.83 -4.44 -15.62
CA VAL A 41 -6.75 -5.35 -14.48
C VAL A 41 -7.99 -5.18 -13.59
N PRO A 42 -8.67 -6.27 -13.18
CA PRO A 42 -9.93 -6.19 -12.45
C PRO A 42 -9.77 -5.71 -11.00
N LEU A 43 -8.63 -5.96 -10.35
CA LEU A 43 -8.31 -5.46 -9.01
C LEU A 43 -6.78 -5.34 -8.89
N TYR A 44 -6.30 -4.17 -8.46
CA TYR A 44 -4.88 -3.94 -8.19
C TYR A 44 -4.71 -2.85 -7.14
N ALA A 45 -3.51 -2.77 -6.55
CA ALA A 45 -3.13 -1.74 -5.61
C ALA A 45 -1.89 -1.00 -6.12
N VAL A 46 -1.78 0.28 -5.77
CA VAL A 46 -0.65 1.14 -6.10
C VAL A 46 -0.09 1.77 -4.82
N PHE A 47 1.24 1.82 -4.69
CA PHE A 47 1.87 2.66 -3.68
C PHE A 47 1.69 4.14 -4.04
N GLY A 48 0.97 4.86 -3.19
CA GLY A 48 0.77 6.29 -3.34
C GLY A 48 1.87 7.10 -2.64
N ASP A 49 1.47 8.30 -2.22
CA ASP A 49 2.34 9.25 -1.52
C ASP A 49 2.99 8.63 -0.30
N ALA A 50 4.26 8.99 -0.09
CA ALA A 50 5.04 8.57 1.06
C ALA A 50 5.83 9.73 1.62
N GLU A 51 5.84 9.84 2.94
CA GLU A 51 6.59 10.85 3.66
C GLU A 51 7.39 10.19 4.77
N ALA A 52 8.68 10.52 4.87
CA ALA A 52 9.53 10.12 5.98
C ALA A 52 9.92 11.37 6.78
N ARG A 53 9.51 11.40 8.04
CA ARG A 53 9.87 12.46 9.00
C ARG A 53 10.83 11.92 10.04
N ASP A 54 11.81 12.73 10.39
CA ASP A 54 12.65 12.47 11.55
C ASP A 54 11.79 12.62 12.82
N ASP A 55 11.83 11.60 13.68
CA ASP A 55 11.10 11.55 14.95
C ASP A 55 12.08 11.16 16.08
N SER A 56 13.36 11.51 15.90
CA SER A 56 14.42 11.20 16.86
C SER A 56 14.16 11.87 18.21
N VAL A 57 14.32 11.11 19.28
CA VAL A 57 14.13 11.57 20.67
C VAL A 57 15.36 11.18 21.47
N ASP A 58 15.89 12.10 22.27
CA ASP A 58 17.03 11.88 23.18
C ASP A 58 18.26 11.23 22.50
N GLY A 59 18.50 11.59 21.23
CA GLY A 59 19.61 11.05 20.43
C GLY A 59 19.36 9.65 19.83
N ALA A 60 18.24 9.00 20.16
CA ALA A 60 17.83 7.77 19.51
C ALA A 60 17.20 8.09 18.15
N ARG A 61 17.84 7.60 17.08
CA ARG A 61 17.39 7.85 15.71
C ARG A 61 16.10 7.11 15.41
N ARG A 62 15.04 7.86 15.08
CA ARG A 62 13.73 7.30 14.74
C ARG A 62 13.17 7.99 13.52
N TYR A 63 12.38 7.23 12.76
CA TYR A 63 11.69 7.73 11.60
C TYR A 63 10.21 7.41 11.72
N ARG A 64 9.37 8.42 11.48
CA ARG A 64 7.96 8.23 11.22
C ARG A 64 7.75 8.21 9.73
N ILE A 65 7.15 7.13 9.23
CA ILE A 65 6.86 6.98 7.81
C ILE A 65 5.35 6.91 7.64
N SER A 66 4.82 7.81 6.82
CA SER A 66 3.45 7.75 6.32
C SER A 66 3.51 7.25 4.88
N LEU A 67 2.67 6.27 4.53
CA LEU A 67 2.62 5.67 3.20
C LEU A 67 1.18 5.38 2.82
N ALA A 68 0.76 5.82 1.63
CA ALA A 68 -0.56 5.52 1.09
C ALA A 68 -0.54 4.25 0.22
N LEU A 69 -1.61 3.47 0.31
CA LEU A 69 -1.94 2.39 -0.62
C LEU A 69 -3.29 2.70 -1.26
N THR A 70 -3.34 2.77 -2.59
CA THR A 70 -4.59 2.97 -3.33
C THR A 70 -5.04 1.68 -3.98
N VAL A 71 -6.22 1.19 -3.61
CA VAL A 71 -6.80 -0.03 -4.17
C VAL A 71 -7.83 0.32 -5.24
N PHE A 72 -7.62 -0.20 -6.44
CA PHE A 72 -8.51 -0.01 -7.59
C PHE A 72 -9.32 -1.28 -7.82
N GLY A 73 -10.62 -1.21 -7.55
CA GLY A 73 -11.54 -2.33 -7.75
C GLY A 73 -12.04 -2.47 -9.18
N LYS A 74 -12.86 -3.50 -9.38
CA LYS A 74 -13.46 -3.82 -10.68
C LYS A 74 -14.44 -2.72 -11.07
N ARG A 75 -14.47 -2.39 -12.37
CA ARG A 75 -15.51 -1.50 -12.93
C ARG A 75 -16.90 -1.99 -12.51
N GLY A 76 -17.68 -1.09 -11.92
CA GLY A 76 -19.03 -1.38 -11.43
C GLY A 76 -19.11 -2.02 -10.05
N SER A 77 -17.98 -2.19 -9.33
CA SER A 77 -18.00 -2.73 -7.97
C SER A 77 -16.98 -2.07 -7.04
N THR A 78 -17.41 -1.01 -6.34
CA THR A 78 -16.66 -0.42 -5.23
C THR A 78 -16.41 -1.44 -4.11
N ARG A 79 -17.34 -2.38 -3.92
CA ARG A 79 -17.22 -3.44 -2.92
C ARG A 79 -15.93 -4.23 -3.06
N THR A 80 -15.53 -4.58 -4.29
CA THR A 80 -14.28 -5.35 -4.50
C THR A 80 -13.03 -4.58 -4.04
N ALA A 81 -13.01 -3.25 -4.19
CA ALA A 81 -11.91 -2.44 -3.69
C ALA A 81 -11.91 -2.37 -2.16
N LEU A 82 -13.09 -2.22 -1.55
CA LEU A 82 -13.25 -2.12 -0.10
C LEU A 82 -12.89 -3.44 0.59
N ASP A 83 -13.43 -4.56 0.12
CA ASP A 83 -13.13 -5.90 0.68
C ASP A 83 -11.60 -6.17 0.65
N ALA A 84 -10.93 -5.77 -0.44
CA ALA A 84 -9.48 -5.90 -0.56
C ALA A 84 -8.71 -4.91 0.32
N ALA A 85 -9.18 -3.67 0.44
CA ALA A 85 -8.56 -2.66 1.31
C ALA A 85 -8.68 -3.04 2.80
N GLU A 86 -9.83 -3.58 3.22
CA GLU A 86 -10.04 -4.13 4.56
C GLU A 86 -9.11 -5.30 4.83
N ARG A 87 -8.92 -6.20 3.85
CA ARG A 87 -7.98 -7.32 3.98
C ARG A 87 -6.54 -6.83 4.12
N ILE A 88 -6.13 -5.86 3.30
CA ILE A 88 -4.79 -5.24 3.40
C ILE A 88 -4.61 -4.59 4.77
N ALA A 89 -5.60 -3.82 5.24
CA ALA A 89 -5.56 -3.20 6.56
C ALA A 89 -5.37 -4.25 7.67
N ALA A 90 -6.12 -5.36 7.63
CA ALA A 90 -6.01 -6.43 8.63
C ALA A 90 -4.65 -7.14 8.63
N LEU A 91 -3.94 -7.16 7.49
CA LEU A 91 -2.61 -7.78 7.37
C LEU A 91 -1.47 -6.84 7.81
N VAL A 92 -1.71 -5.53 7.82
CA VAL A 92 -0.68 -4.51 8.02
C VAL A 92 -0.84 -3.80 9.36
N ASP A 93 -2.06 -3.55 9.82
CA ASP A 93 -2.34 -2.86 11.07
C ASP A 93 -1.85 -3.70 12.27
N GLY A 94 -0.89 -3.16 13.02
CA GLY A 94 -0.25 -3.86 14.13
C GLY A 94 0.69 -5.01 13.73
N ALA A 95 0.99 -5.18 12.44
CA ALA A 95 1.85 -6.28 11.98
C ALA A 95 3.32 -6.07 12.37
N GLY A 96 3.95 -7.12 12.91
CA GLY A 96 5.38 -7.16 13.21
C GLY A 96 6.24 -7.40 11.97
N LEU A 97 6.30 -6.42 11.06
CA LEU A 97 7.08 -6.54 9.83
C LEU A 97 8.59 -6.52 10.12
N THR A 98 9.33 -7.45 9.50
CA THR A 98 10.80 -7.44 9.54
C THR A 98 11.33 -6.51 8.46
N LEU A 99 12.14 -5.52 8.84
CA LEU A 99 12.72 -4.56 7.91
C LEU A 99 14.22 -4.80 7.77
N ASP A 100 14.72 -4.78 6.54
CA ASP A 100 16.16 -4.92 6.32
C ASP A 100 16.92 -3.70 6.86
N GLY A 101 17.82 -3.96 7.80
CA GLY A 101 18.66 -2.94 8.44
C GLY A 101 17.91 -1.96 9.35
N HIS A 102 16.63 -2.20 9.65
CA HIS A 102 15.81 -1.34 10.49
C HIS A 102 14.94 -2.16 11.44
N ALA A 103 14.55 -1.58 12.57
CA ALA A 103 13.56 -2.17 13.47
C ALA A 103 12.24 -1.42 13.34
N LEU A 104 11.15 -2.13 13.07
CA LEU A 104 9.81 -1.56 13.11
C LEU A 104 9.37 -1.45 14.57
N GLY A 105 9.10 -0.22 15.05
CA GLY A 105 8.56 -0.02 16.39
C GLY A 105 7.06 -0.31 16.47
N TRP A 106 6.30 0.26 15.55
CA TRP A 106 4.85 0.12 15.44
C TRP A 106 4.39 0.46 14.02
N LEU A 107 3.28 -0.14 13.61
CA LEU A 107 2.64 0.09 12.34
C LEU A 107 1.14 0.16 12.59
N ARG A 108 0.49 1.19 12.05
CA ARG A 108 -0.93 1.41 12.26
C ARG A 108 -1.61 1.93 11.01
N LEU A 109 -2.85 1.52 10.79
CA LEU A 109 -3.73 2.17 9.84
C LEU A 109 -4.13 3.57 10.34
N ASP A 110 -3.78 4.60 9.59
CA ASP A 110 -4.17 5.99 9.92
C ASP A 110 -5.62 6.28 9.50
N ALA A 111 -5.92 6.05 8.22
CA ALA A 111 -7.25 6.21 7.66
C ALA A 111 -7.44 5.33 6.41
N MET A 112 -8.69 5.01 6.10
CA MET A 112 -9.08 4.31 4.86
C MET A 112 -10.26 5.04 4.20
N PRO A 113 -10.06 6.26 3.68
CA PRO A 113 -11.13 6.99 3.04
C PRO A 113 -11.49 6.35 1.69
N PRO A 114 -12.77 6.05 1.42
CA PRO A 114 -13.17 5.64 0.08
C PRO A 114 -13.04 6.82 -0.87
N THR A 115 -12.02 6.81 -1.72
CA THR A 115 -11.84 7.83 -2.76
C THR A 115 -12.44 7.32 -4.05
N VAL A 116 -13.53 7.95 -4.50
CA VAL A 116 -14.05 7.74 -5.86
C VAL A 116 -13.22 8.61 -6.79
N THR A 117 -12.07 8.08 -7.23
CA THR A 117 -11.25 8.76 -8.24
C THR A 117 -11.97 8.68 -9.57
N ARG A 118 -12.63 9.78 -9.98
CA ARG A 118 -13.08 9.96 -11.35
C ARG A 118 -11.82 9.87 -12.23
N PRO A 119 -11.78 9.01 -13.28
CA PRO A 119 -10.57 8.86 -14.09
C PRO A 119 -10.12 10.24 -14.57
N PRO A 120 -8.81 10.54 -14.55
CA PRO A 120 -8.32 11.83 -15.03
C PRO A 120 -8.85 12.04 -16.43
N ALA A 121 -9.40 13.24 -16.69
CA ALA A 121 -9.87 13.60 -18.01
C ALA A 121 -8.70 13.39 -18.99
N ARG A 122 -8.86 12.45 -19.92
CA ARG A 122 -7.91 12.22 -20.99
C ARG A 122 -7.84 13.53 -21.77
N SER A 123 -6.79 14.33 -21.56
CA SER A 123 -6.46 15.46 -22.43
C SER A 123 -6.09 14.87 -23.79
N GLY A 124 -7.08 14.75 -24.66
CA GLY A 124 -6.87 14.39 -26.06
C GLY A 124 -6.05 15.47 -26.74
N PRO A 125 -5.17 15.11 -27.69
CA PRO A 125 -4.38 16.09 -28.41
C PRO A 125 -5.31 16.91 -29.31
N ARG A 126 -5.12 18.23 -29.31
CA ARG A 126 -5.53 19.11 -30.41
C ARG A 126 -4.28 19.61 -31.11
#